data_AF-A0A158BWM9-F1
#
_entry.id   AF-A0A158BWM9-F1
#
_cell.length_a   1.000
_cell.length_b   1.000
_cell.length_c   1.000
_cell.angle_alpha   90.00
_cell.angle_beta   90.00
_cell.angle_gamma   90.00
#
_symmetry.space_group_name_H-M   'P 1'
#
loop_
_entity.id
_entity.type
_entity.pdbx_description
1 polymer ?
#
loop_
_entity_poly.entity_id
_entity_poly.type
_entity_poly.pdbx_seq_one_letter_code
_entity_poly.pdbx_strand_id
1 'polypeptide(L)'
;MPMYFATPETDASRRERTDHLASLEQGIAQMLSRFKPGRSGSFSVQDQLHVVLASAAVSGLPAVSSSMIERVAAQLRSHNVIDEALEKVNSAHVKALRGAGLNESVLELLQSWVETMVETRLVQRQIEFERVIECVREQIPQARVEALQDDPARLLSAVAMGQALGGIGDESVRQREKAGEIFSVLRPGRKRGREYPAFQAWTGISGEPLKQVLDALERPEGAAAYAFFTSPSDLLGGLSPVEAILGKMSSQRSLADDAAGLLSAPSAERLEAVLQAAKAYAAVLAS
;
A
#
# COMPACT_ATOMS: atom_id res chain seq x y z
N MET A 1 25.18 -77.82 6.11
CA MET A 1 24.42 -76.59 5.85
C MET A 1 23.21 -76.57 6.79
N PRO A 2 23.13 -75.67 7.77
CA PRO A 2 21.92 -75.52 8.57
C PRO A 2 20.89 -74.69 7.79
N MET A 3 19.73 -75.29 7.54
CA MET A 3 18.54 -74.61 7.01
C MET A 3 17.88 -73.83 8.16
N TYR A 4 17.97 -72.50 8.13
CA TYR A 4 17.20 -71.64 9.03
C TYR A 4 15.74 -71.61 8.56
N PHE A 5 14.85 -72.23 9.34
CA PHE A 5 13.42 -72.07 9.19
C PHE A 5 13.01 -70.74 9.82
N ALA A 6 12.50 -69.81 9.01
CA ALA A 6 11.89 -68.58 9.50
C ALA A 6 10.67 -68.94 10.34
N THR A 7 10.65 -68.50 11.60
CA THR A 7 9.50 -68.66 12.48
C THR A 7 8.32 -67.85 11.92
N PRO A 8 7.13 -68.46 11.73
CA PRO A 8 5.98 -67.75 11.22
C PRO A 8 5.55 -66.68 12.23
N GLU A 9 5.59 -65.43 11.79
CA GLU A 9 5.08 -64.29 12.52
C GLU A 9 3.60 -64.55 12.83
N THR A 10 3.27 -64.65 14.12
CA THR A 10 1.95 -65.06 14.58
C THR A 10 0.91 -63.99 14.20
N ASP A 11 -0.27 -64.44 13.79
CA ASP A 11 -1.37 -63.58 13.30
C ASP A 11 -1.79 -62.53 14.34
N ALA A 12 -1.53 -62.80 15.63
CA ALA A 12 -1.69 -61.86 16.74
C ALA A 12 -0.75 -60.65 16.64
N SER A 13 0.54 -60.86 16.33
CA SER A 13 1.51 -59.77 16.20
C SER A 13 1.27 -58.89 14.97
N ARG A 14 0.62 -59.42 13.92
CA ARG A 14 0.17 -58.61 12.78
C ARG A 14 -1.00 -57.72 13.14
N ARG A 15 -1.99 -58.24 13.87
CA ARG A 15 -3.15 -57.45 14.33
C ARG A 15 -2.75 -56.35 15.31
N GLU A 16 -1.86 -56.66 16.25
CA GLU A 16 -1.33 -55.65 17.19
C GLU A 16 -0.58 -54.53 16.47
N ARG A 17 0.19 -54.85 15.41
CA ARG A 17 0.84 -53.82 14.58
C ARG A 17 -0.15 -52.97 13.80
N THR A 18 -1.19 -53.56 13.21
CA THR A 18 -2.20 -52.79 12.46
C THR A 18 -3.01 -51.87 13.38
N ASP A 19 -3.36 -52.34 14.58
CA ASP A 19 -4.10 -51.54 15.56
C ASP A 19 -3.24 -50.41 16.11
N HIS A 20 -1.94 -50.66 16.31
CA HIS A 20 -1.00 -49.63 16.74
C HIS A 20 -0.81 -48.54 15.67
N LEU A 21 -0.70 -48.90 14.39
CA LEU A 21 -0.57 -47.94 13.29
C LEU A 21 -1.85 -47.09 13.12
N ALA A 22 -3.03 -47.72 13.19
CA ALA A 22 -4.31 -47.01 13.14
C ALA A 22 -4.47 -46.01 14.30
N SER A 23 -4.05 -46.40 15.52
CA SER A 23 -4.05 -45.50 16.68
C SER A 23 -3.06 -44.33 16.52
N LEU A 24 -1.93 -44.55 15.83
CA LEU A 24 -0.93 -43.51 15.58
C LEU A 24 -1.43 -42.51 14.53
N GLU A 25 -2.02 -43.00 13.45
CA GLU A 25 -2.66 -42.16 12.41
C GLU A 25 -3.77 -41.30 13.00
N GLN A 26 -4.61 -41.87 13.86
CA GLN A 26 -5.71 -41.15 14.49
C GLN A 26 -5.20 -40.09 15.49
N GLY A 27 -4.11 -40.39 16.22
CA GLY A 27 -3.45 -39.42 17.11
C GLY A 27 -2.82 -38.25 16.36
N ILE A 28 -2.16 -38.53 15.23
CA ILE A 28 -1.57 -37.49 14.35
C ILE A 28 -2.67 -36.62 13.74
N ALA A 29 -3.72 -37.23 13.20
CA ALA A 29 -4.87 -36.50 12.64
C ALA A 29 -5.52 -35.59 13.70
N GLN A 30 -5.64 -36.06 14.94
CA GLN A 30 -6.23 -35.29 16.03
C GLN A 30 -5.32 -34.13 16.49
N MET A 31 -4.00 -34.35 16.58
CA MET A 31 -3.05 -33.26 16.86
C MET A 31 -3.06 -32.19 15.77
N LEU A 32 -3.04 -32.60 14.49
CA LEU A 32 -3.06 -31.69 13.36
C LEU A 32 -4.38 -30.94 13.25
N SER A 33 -5.52 -31.56 13.59
CA SER A 33 -6.83 -30.88 13.62
C SER A 33 -6.91 -29.80 14.72
N ARG A 34 -6.14 -29.94 15.80
CA ARG A 34 -6.07 -28.97 16.91
C ARG A 34 -5.03 -27.88 16.65
N PHE A 35 -4.10 -28.11 15.74
CA PHE A 35 -3.12 -27.13 15.31
C PHE A 35 -3.80 -26.05 14.47
N LYS A 36 -4.10 -24.89 15.10
CA LYS A 36 -4.55 -23.68 14.41
C LYS A 36 -3.34 -22.75 14.19
N PRO A 37 -2.71 -22.74 13.01
CA PRO A 37 -1.65 -21.78 12.74
C PRO A 37 -2.27 -20.37 12.75
N GLY A 38 -1.85 -19.52 13.71
CA GLY A 38 -2.29 -18.12 13.80
C GLY A 38 -2.69 -17.60 15.19
N ARG A 39 -2.61 -18.39 16.27
CA ARG A 39 -2.95 -17.91 17.64
C ARG A 39 -1.77 -17.67 18.59
N SER A 40 -0.55 -17.95 18.15
CA SER A 40 0.66 -17.46 18.84
C SER A 40 0.93 -16.05 18.32
N GLY A 41 1.07 -15.08 19.20
CA GLY A 41 1.05 -13.63 18.91
C GLY A 41 2.24 -13.08 18.12
N SER A 42 2.50 -13.63 16.93
CA SER A 42 3.32 -13.02 15.89
C SER A 42 2.39 -12.59 14.76
N PHE A 43 2.25 -11.27 14.57
CA PHE A 43 1.55 -10.65 13.44
C PHE A 43 1.83 -11.43 12.15
N SER A 44 0.81 -12.06 11.58
CA SER A 44 1.01 -12.86 10.38
C SER A 44 1.37 -11.91 9.23
N VAL A 45 2.22 -12.37 8.31
CA VAL A 45 2.51 -11.62 7.07
C VAL A 45 1.21 -11.31 6.31
N GLN A 46 0.15 -12.11 6.49
CA GLN A 46 -1.20 -11.82 5.98
C GLN A 46 -1.84 -10.62 6.70
N ASP A 47 -1.66 -10.45 8.01
CA ASP A 47 -2.09 -9.26 8.74
C ASP A 47 -1.30 -8.02 8.30
N GLN A 48 0.00 -8.16 8.00
CA GLN A 48 0.81 -7.07 7.46
C GLN A 48 0.44 -6.73 6.02
N LEU A 49 0.14 -7.72 5.18
CA LEU A 49 -0.38 -7.53 3.83
C LEU A 49 -1.77 -6.93 3.84
N HIS A 50 -2.66 -7.38 4.73
CA HIS A 50 -3.96 -6.75 4.95
C HIS A 50 -3.81 -5.35 5.50
N VAL A 51 -2.82 -5.05 6.34
CA VAL A 51 -2.53 -3.68 6.78
C VAL A 51 -1.97 -2.83 5.64
N VAL A 52 -1.14 -3.37 4.75
CA VAL A 52 -0.62 -2.66 3.57
C VAL A 52 -1.71 -2.45 2.52
N LEU A 53 -2.54 -3.46 2.26
CA LEU A 53 -3.67 -3.41 1.32
C LEU A 53 -4.84 -2.61 1.87
N ALA A 54 -5.15 -2.71 3.17
CA ALA A 54 -6.13 -1.84 3.81
C ALA A 54 -5.58 -0.43 3.98
N SER A 55 -4.27 -0.22 4.17
CA SER A 55 -3.70 1.13 4.10
C SER A 55 -3.77 1.69 2.68
N ALA A 56 -3.59 0.87 1.64
CA ALA A 56 -3.75 1.27 0.24
C ALA A 56 -5.22 1.48 -0.19
N ALA A 57 -6.17 0.74 0.40
CA ALA A 57 -7.59 0.79 0.05
C ALA A 57 -8.43 1.71 0.97
N VAL A 58 -8.00 1.96 2.21
CA VAL A 58 -8.72 2.77 3.23
C VAL A 58 -8.00 4.10 3.48
N SER A 59 -6.73 4.25 3.09
CA SER A 59 -6.03 5.54 3.12
C SER A 59 -5.65 5.88 1.69
N GLY A 60 -6.33 6.85 1.07
CA GLY A 60 -5.86 7.48 -0.17
C GLY A 60 -4.56 8.26 0.03
N LEU A 61 -3.50 7.59 0.50
CA LEU A 61 -2.16 8.13 0.65
C LEU A 61 -1.56 8.34 -0.75
N PRO A 62 -0.92 9.49 -0.99
CA PRO A 62 -0.26 9.76 -2.25
C PRO A 62 0.97 8.85 -2.35
N ALA A 63 0.98 8.01 -3.38
CA ALA A 63 2.05 7.10 -3.73
C ALA A 63 2.44 6.11 -2.62
N VAL A 64 2.19 4.82 -2.86
CA VAL A 64 3.11 3.79 -2.38
C VAL A 64 4.48 4.18 -2.96
N SER A 65 5.29 4.90 -2.20
CA SER A 65 6.57 5.42 -2.69
C SER A 65 7.42 4.23 -3.15
N SER A 66 8.24 4.39 -4.20
CA SER A 66 9.13 3.33 -4.66
C SER A 66 9.95 2.72 -3.52
N SER A 67 10.24 3.50 -2.45
CA SER A 67 10.94 3.02 -1.26
C SER A 67 10.13 2.04 -0.38
N MET A 68 8.80 2.11 -0.41
CA MET A 68 7.94 1.17 0.33
C MET A 68 7.78 -0.14 -0.45
N ILE A 69 7.69 -0.05 -1.78
CA ILE A 69 7.78 -1.21 -2.69
C ILE A 69 9.16 -1.87 -2.57
N GLU A 70 10.24 -1.09 -2.52
CA GLU A 70 11.60 -1.61 -2.31
C GLU A 70 11.81 -2.19 -0.91
N ARG A 71 11.22 -1.62 0.15
CA ARG A 71 11.27 -2.22 1.49
C ARG A 71 10.53 -3.54 1.54
N VAL A 72 9.34 -3.60 0.95
CA VAL A 72 8.57 -4.85 0.82
C VAL A 72 9.35 -5.86 -0.04
N ALA A 73 9.98 -5.44 -1.14
CA ALA A 73 10.85 -6.27 -1.97
C ALA A 73 12.17 -6.70 -1.28
N ALA A 74 12.72 -5.89 -0.39
CA ALA A 74 13.91 -6.20 0.41
C ALA A 74 13.57 -7.15 1.57
N GLN A 75 12.39 -6.99 2.16
CA GLN A 75 11.83 -7.88 3.17
C GLN A 75 11.36 -9.21 2.56
N LEU A 76 11.06 -9.22 1.25
CA LEU A 76 10.95 -10.45 0.46
C LEU A 76 12.33 -11.08 0.25
N ARG A 77 13.37 -10.32 -0.13
CA ARG A 77 14.74 -10.87 -0.28
C ARG A 77 15.33 -11.49 1.00
N SER A 78 14.72 -11.30 2.17
CA SER A 78 15.03 -12.10 3.36
C SER A 78 14.44 -13.52 3.34
N HIS A 79 14.00 -14.04 2.18
CA HIS A 79 13.64 -15.46 1.95
C HIS A 79 14.64 -16.42 2.62
N ASN A 80 15.94 -16.11 2.55
CA ASN A 80 17.00 -16.89 3.21
C ASN A 80 16.80 -17.06 4.74
N VAL A 81 16.20 -16.07 5.42
CA VAL A 81 15.98 -16.13 6.89
C VAL A 81 14.80 -17.03 7.25
N ILE A 82 13.78 -17.09 6.39
CA ILE A 82 12.62 -17.97 6.57
C ILE A 82 13.02 -19.42 6.26
N ASP A 83 13.79 -19.63 5.19
CA ASP A 83 14.31 -20.94 4.81
C ASP A 83 15.23 -21.49 5.90
N GLU A 84 16.14 -20.67 6.44
CA GLU A 84 17.03 -21.06 7.55
C GLU A 84 16.25 -21.36 8.84
N ALA A 85 15.19 -20.60 9.14
CA ALA A 85 14.34 -20.85 10.30
C ALA A 85 13.53 -22.14 10.15
N LEU A 86 13.01 -22.43 8.96
CA LEU A 86 12.28 -23.65 8.67
C LEU A 86 13.19 -24.88 8.72
N GLU A 87 14.41 -24.80 8.19
CA GLU A 87 15.40 -25.88 8.26
C GLU A 87 15.81 -26.20 9.71
N LYS A 88 16.01 -25.17 10.55
CA LYS A 88 16.25 -25.33 12.00
C LYS A 88 15.08 -25.96 12.74
N VAL A 89 13.85 -25.57 12.43
CA VAL A 89 12.65 -26.13 13.06
C VAL A 89 12.44 -27.58 12.61
N ASN A 90 12.66 -27.90 11.33
CA ASN A 90 12.47 -29.24 10.79
C ASN A 90 13.49 -30.22 11.39
N SER A 91 14.77 -29.83 11.43
CA SER A 91 15.83 -30.64 12.07
C SER A 91 15.59 -30.90 13.57
N ALA A 92 15.06 -29.90 14.31
CA ALA A 92 14.68 -30.06 15.71
C ALA A 92 13.52 -31.07 15.89
N HIS A 93 12.51 -31.03 15.01
CA HIS A 93 11.39 -31.97 15.05
C HIS A 93 11.82 -33.39 14.68
N VAL A 94 12.61 -33.58 13.62
CA VAL A 94 13.15 -34.89 13.24
C VAL A 94 13.95 -35.49 14.40
N LYS A 95 14.78 -34.68 15.07
CA LYS A 95 15.55 -35.13 16.24
C LYS A 95 14.66 -35.53 17.43
N ALA A 96 13.60 -34.77 17.72
CA ALA A 96 12.66 -35.08 18.78
C ALA A 96 11.84 -36.35 18.48
N LEU A 97 11.38 -36.51 17.25
CA LEU A 97 10.61 -37.67 16.79
C LEU A 97 11.47 -38.94 16.74
N ARG A 98 12.75 -38.84 16.33
CA ARG A 98 13.72 -39.93 16.46
C ARG A 98 13.94 -40.33 17.91
N GLY A 99 14.06 -39.35 18.82
CA GLY A 99 14.14 -39.59 20.26
C GLY A 99 12.91 -40.27 20.86
N ALA A 100 11.76 -40.18 20.20
CA ALA A 100 10.52 -40.86 20.59
C ALA A 100 10.39 -42.29 20.02
N GLY A 101 11.39 -42.79 19.29
CA GLY A 101 11.42 -44.16 18.80
C GLY A 101 10.68 -44.41 17.48
N LEU A 102 10.38 -43.36 16.72
CA LEU A 102 9.83 -43.49 15.37
C LEU A 102 10.84 -44.13 14.41
N ASN A 103 10.36 -45.00 13.54
CA ASN A 103 11.17 -45.65 12.51
C ASN A 103 11.65 -44.59 11.49
N GLU A 104 12.90 -44.71 11.05
CA GLU A 104 13.55 -43.81 10.08
C GLU A 104 12.73 -43.67 8.79
N SER A 105 12.11 -44.75 8.29
CA SER A 105 11.26 -44.71 7.10
C SER A 105 10.04 -43.79 7.28
N VAL A 106 9.51 -43.72 8.50
CA VAL A 106 8.36 -42.84 8.82
C VAL A 106 8.83 -41.39 8.97
N LEU A 107 10.03 -41.17 9.50
CA LEU A 107 10.62 -39.85 9.61
C LEU A 107 10.93 -39.24 8.24
N GLU A 108 11.49 -40.01 7.31
CA GLU A 108 11.76 -39.58 5.93
C GLU A 108 10.47 -39.20 5.20
N LEU A 109 9.41 -40.00 5.37
CA LEU A 109 8.11 -39.72 4.76
C LEU A 109 7.47 -38.45 5.32
N LEU A 110 7.54 -38.25 6.65
CA LEU A 110 7.03 -37.04 7.29
C LEU A 110 7.82 -35.80 6.88
N GLN A 111 9.14 -35.92 6.77
CA GLN A 111 10.01 -34.83 6.33
C GLN A 111 9.67 -34.41 4.89
N SER A 112 9.59 -35.38 3.97
CA SER A 112 9.23 -35.13 2.57
C SER A 112 7.84 -34.48 2.42
N TRP A 113 6.87 -34.91 3.24
CA TRP A 113 5.53 -34.31 3.24
C TRP A 113 5.53 -32.86 3.76
N VAL A 114 6.28 -32.58 4.84
CA VAL A 114 6.42 -31.22 5.38
C VAL A 114 7.09 -30.30 4.37
N GLU A 115 8.18 -30.74 3.73
CA GLU A 115 8.88 -30.00 2.68
C GLU A 115 7.93 -29.66 1.53
N THR A 116 7.19 -30.65 1.02
CA THR A 116 6.21 -30.45 -0.07
C THR A 116 5.11 -29.46 0.33
N MET A 117 4.59 -29.53 1.56
CA MET A 117 3.57 -28.58 2.03
C MET A 117 4.12 -27.15 2.19
N VAL A 118 5.37 -27.01 2.63
CA VAL A 118 6.03 -25.70 2.75
C VAL A 118 6.22 -25.10 1.36
N GLU A 119 6.77 -25.86 0.41
CA GLU A 119 6.97 -25.42 -0.97
C GLU A 119 5.64 -25.00 -1.63
N THR A 120 4.60 -25.83 -1.50
CA THR A 120 3.28 -25.53 -2.06
C THR A 120 2.71 -24.22 -1.50
N ARG A 121 2.87 -23.99 -0.18
CA ARG A 121 2.39 -22.75 0.45
C ARG A 121 3.20 -21.52 0.06
N LEU A 122 4.51 -21.67 -0.16
CA LEU A 122 5.36 -20.59 -0.65
C LEU A 122 4.96 -20.18 -2.07
N VAL A 123 4.76 -21.16 -2.96
CA VAL A 123 4.27 -20.91 -4.32
C VAL A 123 2.91 -20.22 -4.30
N GLN A 124 1.98 -20.69 -3.48
CA GLN A 124 0.65 -20.08 -3.39
C GLN A 124 0.71 -18.64 -2.87
N ARG A 125 1.55 -18.37 -1.85
CA ARG A 125 1.81 -16.99 -1.40
C ARG A 125 2.39 -16.13 -2.50
N GLN A 126 3.31 -16.66 -3.30
CA GLN A 126 3.94 -15.91 -4.38
C GLN A 126 2.92 -15.52 -5.46
N ILE A 127 2.02 -16.44 -5.82
CA ILE A 127 0.91 -16.18 -6.76
C ILE A 127 -0.05 -15.11 -6.21
N GLU A 128 -0.45 -15.23 -4.94
CA GLU A 128 -1.30 -14.24 -4.27
C GLU A 128 -0.64 -12.85 -4.27
N PHE A 129 0.67 -12.81 -4.05
CA PHE A 129 1.43 -11.57 -4.02
C PHE A 129 1.58 -10.93 -5.40
N GLU A 130 1.88 -11.72 -6.43
CA GLU A 130 1.94 -11.23 -7.81
C GLU A 130 0.60 -10.64 -8.26
N ARG A 131 -0.52 -11.29 -7.90
CA ARG A 131 -1.87 -10.76 -8.14
C ARG A 131 -2.11 -9.42 -7.44
N VAL A 132 -1.63 -9.28 -6.20
CA VAL A 132 -1.73 -8.02 -5.46
C VAL A 132 -0.89 -6.92 -6.12
N ILE A 133 0.33 -7.23 -6.54
CA ILE A 133 1.20 -6.28 -7.27
C ILE A 133 0.53 -5.84 -8.58
N GLU A 134 -0.05 -6.78 -9.34
CA GLU A 134 -0.79 -6.48 -10.57
C GLU A 134 -1.99 -5.57 -10.30
N CYS A 135 -2.84 -5.87 -9.32
CA CYS A 135 -3.96 -5.00 -8.96
C CYS A 135 -3.51 -3.58 -8.56
N VAL A 136 -2.44 -3.45 -7.78
CA VAL A 136 -1.89 -2.14 -7.40
C VAL A 136 -1.35 -1.41 -8.64
N ARG A 137 -0.69 -2.13 -9.55
CA ARG A 137 -0.15 -1.57 -10.80
C ARG A 137 -1.25 -1.09 -11.74
N GLU A 138 -2.39 -1.76 -11.80
CA GLU A 138 -3.54 -1.40 -12.65
C GLU A 138 -4.36 -0.23 -12.07
N GLN A 139 -4.43 -0.08 -10.74
CA GLN A 139 -5.19 0.99 -10.08
C GLN A 139 -4.49 2.36 -10.11
N ILE A 140 -3.15 2.39 -10.10
CA ILE A 140 -2.36 3.64 -10.14
C ILE A 140 -2.63 4.47 -11.43
N PRO A 141 -2.69 3.89 -12.63
CA PRO A 141 -3.09 4.59 -13.85
C PRO A 141 -4.52 5.13 -13.82
N GLN A 142 -5.48 4.37 -13.27
CA GLN A 142 -6.91 4.76 -13.27
C GLN A 142 -7.19 5.94 -12.33
N ALA A 143 -6.66 5.94 -11.11
CA ALA A 143 -6.79 7.09 -10.19
C ALA A 143 -6.09 8.35 -10.74
N ARG A 144 -5.04 8.17 -11.55
CA ARG A 144 -4.36 9.27 -12.26
C ARG A 144 -5.19 9.81 -13.43
N VAL A 145 -6.12 9.03 -13.99
CA VAL A 145 -6.99 9.41 -15.11
C VAL A 145 -8.29 10.08 -14.67
N GLU A 146 -8.86 9.71 -13.52
CA GLU A 146 -10.10 10.36 -13.04
C GLU A 146 -9.89 11.78 -12.51
N ALA A 147 -8.76 12.07 -11.87
CA ALA A 147 -8.40 13.44 -11.48
C ALA A 147 -8.21 14.39 -12.69
N LEU A 148 -8.07 13.86 -13.91
CA LEU A 148 -7.78 14.61 -15.13
C LEU A 148 -9.02 15.15 -15.86
N GLN A 149 -10.24 14.81 -15.44
CA GLN A 149 -11.48 15.29 -16.07
C GLN A 149 -12.29 16.25 -15.18
N ASP A 150 -11.85 16.51 -13.96
CA ASP A 150 -12.55 17.42 -13.06
C ASP A 150 -12.17 18.89 -13.35
N ASP A 151 -13.19 19.74 -13.44
CA ASP A 151 -13.04 21.19 -13.52
C ASP A 151 -12.28 21.69 -12.27
N PRO A 152 -11.13 22.39 -12.40
CA PRO A 152 -10.42 22.95 -11.25
C PRO A 152 -11.27 23.95 -10.48
N ALA A 153 -12.29 24.56 -11.10
CA ALA A 153 -13.22 25.45 -10.44
C ALA A 153 -14.31 24.72 -9.62
N ARG A 154 -14.36 23.38 -9.68
CA ARG A 154 -15.31 22.58 -8.91
C ARG A 154 -15.06 22.75 -7.42
N LEU A 155 -16.12 23.09 -6.69
CA LEU A 155 -16.09 23.24 -5.24
C LEU A 155 -16.78 22.05 -4.56
N LEU A 156 -16.15 21.52 -3.52
CA LEU A 156 -16.59 20.36 -2.75
C LEU A 156 -17.07 20.75 -1.35
N SER A 157 -18.03 20.02 -0.80
CA SER A 157 -18.34 20.10 0.64
C SER A 157 -17.23 19.44 1.45
N ALA A 158 -17.17 19.69 2.77
CA ALA A 158 -16.21 19.04 3.67
C ALA A 158 -16.29 17.50 3.59
N VAL A 159 -17.50 16.94 3.47
CA VAL A 159 -17.72 15.49 3.34
C VAL A 159 -17.15 14.97 2.02
N ALA A 160 -17.45 15.63 0.90
CA ALA A 160 -16.94 15.23 -0.41
C ALA A 160 -15.42 15.38 -0.51
N MET A 161 -14.87 16.44 0.09
CA MET A 161 -13.43 16.66 0.20
C MET A 161 -12.75 15.58 1.03
N GLY A 162 -13.36 15.16 2.14
CA GLY A 162 -12.84 14.07 2.97
C GLY A 162 -12.77 12.75 2.22
N GLN A 163 -13.78 12.44 1.42
CA GLN A 163 -13.75 11.28 0.50
C GLN A 163 -12.63 11.42 -0.53
N ALA A 164 -12.50 12.58 -1.18
CA ALA A 164 -11.46 12.84 -2.18
C ALA A 164 -10.03 12.77 -1.60
N LEU A 165 -9.83 13.13 -0.33
CA LEU A 165 -8.55 13.03 0.39
C LEU A 165 -8.26 11.63 0.95
N GLY A 166 -8.96 10.60 0.47
CA GLY A 166 -8.75 9.22 0.86
C GLY A 166 -9.63 8.72 1.99
N GLY A 167 -10.88 9.19 2.06
CA GLY A 167 -11.89 8.67 3.00
C GLY A 167 -11.82 9.22 4.43
N ILE A 168 -11.24 10.41 4.63
CA ILE A 168 -11.17 11.04 5.95
C ILE A 168 -12.49 11.70 6.36
N GLY A 169 -12.74 11.82 7.67
CA GLY A 169 -13.92 12.47 8.21
C GLY A 169 -13.95 13.99 7.97
N ASP A 170 -15.13 14.59 8.03
CA ASP A 170 -15.34 16.03 7.81
C ASP A 170 -14.62 16.90 8.87
N GLU A 171 -14.56 16.44 10.12
CA GLU A 171 -13.79 17.10 11.18
C GLU A 171 -12.29 17.07 10.88
N SER A 172 -11.76 15.97 10.33
CA SER A 172 -10.35 15.88 9.90
C SER A 172 -10.05 16.88 8.77
N VAL A 173 -10.98 17.08 7.84
CA VAL A 173 -10.86 18.12 6.80
C VAL A 173 -10.74 19.50 7.44
N ARG A 174 -11.61 19.83 8.41
CA ARG A 174 -11.55 21.12 9.12
C ARG A 174 -10.27 21.29 9.94
N GLN A 175 -9.74 20.21 10.50
CA GLN A 175 -8.46 20.23 11.21
C GLN A 175 -7.30 20.52 10.27
N ARG A 176 -7.27 19.90 9.08
CA ARG A 176 -6.27 20.19 8.05
C ARG A 176 -6.36 21.63 7.54
N GLU A 177 -7.57 22.15 7.38
CA GLU A 177 -7.79 23.57 7.04
C GLU A 177 -7.21 24.49 8.12
N LYS A 178 -7.50 24.22 9.41
CA LYS A 178 -6.93 24.98 10.53
C LYS A 178 -5.40 24.87 10.61
N ALA A 179 -4.84 23.74 10.21
CA ALA A 179 -3.39 23.52 10.14
C ALA A 179 -2.73 24.24 8.95
N GLY A 180 -3.52 24.80 8.02
CA GLY A 180 -3.03 25.47 6.81
C GLY A 180 -2.59 24.50 5.72
N GLU A 181 -3.00 23.23 5.80
CA GLU A 181 -2.66 22.21 4.78
C GLU A 181 -3.60 22.27 3.56
N ILE A 182 -4.80 22.80 3.77
CA ILE A 182 -5.81 23.06 2.74
C ILE A 182 -6.52 24.38 3.07
N PHE A 183 -7.29 24.91 2.13
CA PHE A 183 -8.09 26.11 2.33
C PHE A 183 -9.53 25.93 1.81
N SER A 184 -10.43 26.77 2.31
CA SER A 184 -11.81 26.83 1.86
C SER A 184 -12.16 28.20 1.30
N VAL A 185 -13.12 28.23 0.39
CA VAL A 185 -13.73 29.44 -0.16
C VAL A 185 -15.18 29.56 0.30
N LEU A 186 -15.62 30.81 0.47
CA LEU A 186 -17.02 31.15 0.68
C LEU A 186 -17.62 31.56 -0.67
N ARG A 187 -18.73 30.93 -1.08
CA ARG A 187 -19.42 31.37 -2.30
C ARG A 187 -19.93 32.81 -2.14
N PRO A 188 -19.83 33.63 -3.20
CA PRO A 188 -20.48 34.94 -3.24
C PRO A 188 -21.96 34.82 -2.89
N GLY A 189 -22.44 35.64 -1.94
CA GLY A 189 -23.84 35.69 -1.54
C GLY A 189 -24.31 34.62 -0.54
N ARG A 190 -23.44 33.71 -0.08
CA ARG A 190 -23.76 32.74 0.98
C ARG A 190 -23.08 33.15 2.29
N LYS A 191 -23.86 33.26 3.38
CA LYS A 191 -23.33 33.51 4.74
C LYS A 191 -22.77 32.24 5.41
N ARG A 192 -23.06 31.05 4.87
CA ARG A 192 -22.70 29.74 5.43
C ARG A 192 -22.42 28.73 4.32
N GLY A 193 -21.52 27.79 4.60
CA GLY A 193 -21.09 26.75 3.66
C GLY A 193 -19.71 27.06 3.09
N ARG A 194 -18.67 26.74 3.87
CA ARG A 194 -17.30 26.69 3.37
C ARG A 194 -17.22 25.53 2.38
N GLU A 195 -16.70 25.81 1.20
CA GLU A 195 -16.45 24.79 0.18
C GLU A 195 -14.96 24.73 -0.15
N TYR A 196 -14.50 23.58 -0.58
CA TYR A 196 -13.10 23.29 -0.79
C TYR A 196 -12.88 23.06 -2.29
N PRO A 197 -11.97 23.82 -2.93
CA PRO A 197 -11.61 23.55 -4.32
C PRO A 197 -11.14 22.12 -4.51
N ALA A 198 -11.73 21.42 -5.49
CA ALA A 198 -11.52 19.98 -5.72
C ALA A 198 -10.05 19.66 -6.02
N PHE A 199 -9.35 20.57 -6.69
CA PHE A 199 -7.95 20.36 -7.08
C PHE A 199 -6.99 20.11 -5.91
N GLN A 200 -7.35 20.53 -4.70
CA GLN A 200 -6.53 20.31 -3.51
C GLN A 200 -6.44 18.82 -3.13
N ALA A 201 -7.33 17.98 -3.64
CA ALA A 201 -7.29 16.53 -3.46
C ALA A 201 -6.66 15.79 -4.66
N TRP A 202 -6.26 16.50 -5.72
CA TRP A 202 -5.68 15.86 -6.90
C TRP A 202 -4.24 15.40 -6.67
N THR A 203 -3.92 14.25 -7.27
CA THR A 203 -2.57 13.70 -7.28
C THR A 203 -1.57 14.70 -7.86
N GLY A 204 -0.51 14.98 -7.11
CA GLY A 204 0.52 15.95 -7.48
C GLY A 204 0.33 17.35 -6.88
N ILE A 205 -0.89 17.68 -6.42
CA ILE A 205 -1.16 18.91 -5.68
C ILE A 205 -1.30 18.61 -4.19
N SER A 206 -2.15 17.63 -3.83
CA SER A 206 -2.48 17.34 -2.42
C SER A 206 -1.25 17.07 -1.54
N GLY A 207 -1.33 17.48 -0.26
CA GLY A 207 -0.30 17.20 0.73
C GLY A 207 0.82 18.24 0.72
N GLU A 208 2.07 17.77 0.73
CA GLU A 208 3.24 18.63 0.87
C GLU A 208 3.37 19.71 -0.23
N PRO A 209 3.13 19.44 -1.53
CA PRO A 209 3.20 20.47 -2.57
C PRO A 209 2.22 21.62 -2.33
N LEU A 210 0.95 21.32 -2.03
CA LEU A 210 -0.06 22.33 -1.71
C LEU A 210 0.34 23.15 -0.48
N LYS A 211 0.80 22.49 0.58
CA LYS A 211 1.24 23.16 1.80
C LYS A 211 2.41 24.12 1.53
N GLN A 212 3.42 23.71 0.77
CA GLN A 212 4.56 24.57 0.41
C GLN A 212 4.11 25.82 -0.34
N VAL A 213 3.16 25.67 -1.26
CA VAL A 213 2.62 26.83 -2.00
C VAL A 213 1.79 27.74 -1.08
N LEU A 214 0.97 27.18 -0.20
CA LEU A 214 0.21 27.98 0.78
C LEU A 214 1.10 28.72 1.77
N ASP A 215 2.18 28.09 2.24
CA ASP A 215 3.18 28.73 3.10
C ASP A 215 3.95 29.82 2.32
N ALA A 216 4.28 29.60 1.04
CA ALA A 216 4.91 30.60 0.17
C ALA A 216 3.99 31.79 -0.16
N LEU A 217 2.68 31.59 -0.11
CA LEU A 217 1.68 32.66 -0.22
C LEU A 217 1.44 33.41 1.10
N GLU A 218 2.15 33.06 2.18
CA GLU A 218 1.94 33.57 3.53
C GLU A 218 0.53 33.30 4.09
N ARG A 219 -0.07 32.17 3.68
CA ARG A 219 -1.39 31.69 4.14
C ARG A 219 -2.50 32.73 3.96
N PRO A 220 -2.78 33.12 2.70
CA PRO A 220 -3.74 34.17 2.42
C PRO A 220 -5.16 33.69 2.70
N GLU A 221 -6.13 34.61 2.69
CA GLU A 221 -7.54 34.23 2.74
C GLU A 221 -7.91 33.32 1.57
N GLY A 222 -8.87 32.43 1.79
CA GLY A 222 -9.18 31.38 0.82
C GLY A 222 -9.58 31.87 -0.57
N ALA A 223 -10.19 33.07 -0.68
CA ALA A 223 -10.50 33.68 -1.98
C ALA A 223 -9.23 34.08 -2.76
N ALA A 224 -8.22 34.63 -2.06
CA ALA A 224 -6.94 34.99 -2.67
C ALA A 224 -6.12 33.74 -3.01
N ALA A 225 -6.09 32.72 -2.14
CA ALA A 225 -5.50 31.43 -2.45
C ALA A 225 -6.14 30.81 -3.71
N TYR A 226 -7.47 30.78 -3.75
CA TYR A 226 -8.22 30.28 -4.90
C TYR A 226 -7.86 31.04 -6.18
N ALA A 227 -7.91 32.37 -6.14
CA ALA A 227 -7.59 33.23 -7.28
C ALA A 227 -6.18 32.97 -7.80
N PHE A 228 -5.18 32.84 -6.90
CA PHE A 228 -3.82 32.49 -7.29
C PHE A 228 -3.79 31.16 -8.05
N PHE A 229 -4.37 30.09 -7.49
CA PHE A 229 -4.29 28.75 -8.08
C PHE A 229 -5.00 28.61 -9.43
N THR A 230 -6.11 29.33 -9.64
CA THR A 230 -6.94 29.17 -10.84
C THR A 230 -6.69 30.21 -11.92
N SER A 231 -6.02 31.33 -11.61
CA SER A 231 -5.79 32.40 -12.58
C SER A 231 -4.48 32.18 -13.35
N PRO A 232 -4.45 32.49 -14.67
CA PRO A 232 -3.21 32.57 -15.42
C PRO A 232 -2.21 33.54 -14.78
N SER A 233 -0.93 33.17 -14.80
CA SER A 233 0.17 34.00 -14.29
C SER A 233 1.19 34.26 -15.39
N ASP A 234 1.57 35.53 -15.56
CA ASP A 234 2.62 35.92 -16.53
C ASP A 234 3.98 35.29 -16.16
N LEU A 235 4.26 35.12 -14.86
CA LEU A 235 5.47 34.46 -14.37
C LEU A 235 5.52 32.96 -14.72
N LEU A 236 4.38 32.37 -15.06
CA LEU A 236 4.25 30.99 -15.52
C LEU A 236 3.92 30.91 -17.01
N GLY A 237 4.15 31.99 -17.77
CA GLY A 237 3.90 32.05 -19.21
C GLY A 237 2.41 31.91 -19.58
N GLY A 238 1.51 32.40 -18.73
CA GLY A 238 0.06 32.31 -18.92
C GLY A 238 -0.56 30.98 -18.48
N LEU A 239 0.20 30.13 -17.77
CA LEU A 239 -0.34 28.97 -17.05
C LEU A 239 -0.88 29.41 -15.70
N SER A 240 -1.96 28.74 -15.26
CA SER A 240 -2.33 28.77 -13.84
C SER A 240 -1.39 27.88 -13.03
N PRO A 241 -1.20 28.15 -11.72
CA PRO A 241 -0.41 27.28 -10.84
C PRO A 241 -0.88 25.83 -10.83
N VAL A 242 -2.20 25.58 -10.91
CA VAL A 242 -2.75 24.21 -11.01
C VAL A 242 -2.25 23.52 -12.27
N GLU A 243 -2.33 24.17 -13.43
CA GLU A 243 -1.86 23.61 -14.70
C GLU A 243 -0.35 23.35 -14.68
N ALA A 244 0.42 24.29 -14.12
CA ALA A 244 1.86 24.17 -14.00
C ALA A 244 2.27 22.98 -13.13
N ILE A 245 1.69 22.81 -11.93
CA ILE A 245 2.01 21.67 -11.04
C ILE A 245 1.69 20.34 -11.74
N LEU A 246 0.51 20.24 -12.35
CA LEU A 246 0.07 19.02 -13.03
C LEU A 246 0.84 18.73 -14.31
N GLY A 247 1.50 19.74 -14.90
CA GLY A 247 2.17 19.63 -16.20
C GLY A 247 1.17 19.44 -17.35
N LYS A 248 -0.07 19.93 -17.19
CA LYS A 248 -1.14 19.78 -18.18
C LYS A 248 -2.06 20.99 -18.16
N MET A 249 -2.58 21.34 -19.34
CA MET A 249 -3.51 22.46 -19.52
C MET A 249 -4.95 22.06 -19.20
N SER A 250 -5.73 22.98 -18.64
CA SER A 250 -7.17 22.79 -18.40
C SER A 250 -8.04 23.16 -19.62
N SER A 251 -7.49 23.94 -20.55
CA SER A 251 -8.16 24.39 -21.78
C SER A 251 -7.20 24.36 -22.97
N GLN A 252 -7.68 24.02 -24.17
CA GLN A 252 -6.89 24.17 -25.40
C GLN A 252 -6.72 25.65 -25.73
N ARG A 253 -5.50 26.17 -25.55
CA ARG A 253 -5.10 27.54 -25.92
C ARG A 253 -3.65 27.52 -26.45
N SER A 254 -3.29 28.51 -27.26
CA SER A 254 -1.91 28.67 -27.72
C SER A 254 -1.03 29.10 -26.54
N LEU A 255 0.06 28.38 -26.32
CA LEU A 255 1.06 28.69 -25.31
C LEU A 255 2.28 29.34 -25.95
N ALA A 256 2.95 30.21 -25.18
CA ALA A 256 4.31 30.60 -25.48
C ALA A 256 5.27 29.40 -25.31
N ASP A 257 6.40 29.43 -26.03
CA ASP A 257 7.39 28.34 -26.01
C ASP A 257 7.89 28.04 -24.58
N ASP A 258 8.09 29.08 -23.77
CA ASP A 258 8.53 28.95 -22.38
C ASP A 258 7.51 28.19 -21.52
N ALA A 259 6.21 28.41 -21.72
CA ALA A 259 5.15 27.70 -21.01
C ALA A 259 5.06 26.23 -21.44
N ALA A 260 5.27 25.94 -22.72
CA ALA A 260 5.34 24.56 -23.22
C ALA A 260 6.56 23.81 -22.65
N GLY A 261 7.70 24.51 -22.53
CA GLY A 261 8.89 24.02 -21.86
C GLY A 261 8.61 23.68 -20.39
N LEU A 262 7.96 24.59 -19.65
CA LEU A 262 7.61 24.37 -18.26
C LEU A 262 6.68 23.16 -18.07
N LEU A 263 5.66 22.96 -18.90
CA LEU A 263 4.77 21.79 -18.79
C LEU A 263 5.52 20.46 -18.94
N SER A 264 6.52 20.45 -19.83
CA SER A 264 7.33 19.26 -20.13
C SER A 264 8.44 19.00 -19.09
N ALA A 265 8.72 19.97 -18.21
CA ALA A 265 9.75 19.86 -17.18
C ALA A 265 9.38 18.83 -16.09
N PRO A 266 10.36 18.29 -15.35
CA PRO A 266 10.12 17.45 -14.18
C PRO A 266 9.19 18.11 -13.14
N SER A 267 8.42 17.32 -12.40
CA SER A 267 7.44 17.84 -11.43
C SER A 267 8.05 18.75 -10.35
N ALA A 268 9.29 18.49 -9.95
CA ALA A 268 10.02 19.32 -8.98
C ALA A 268 10.30 20.73 -9.51
N GLU A 269 10.76 20.84 -10.76
CA GLU A 269 11.03 22.12 -11.42
C GLU A 269 9.74 22.93 -11.62
N ARG A 270 8.64 22.26 -11.98
CA ARG A 270 7.33 22.92 -12.09
C ARG A 270 6.83 23.45 -10.77
N LEU A 271 6.98 22.68 -9.69
CA LEU A 271 6.62 23.13 -8.35
C LEU A 271 7.47 24.33 -7.93
N GLU A 272 8.78 24.30 -8.19
CA GLU A 272 9.68 25.41 -7.88
C GLU A 272 9.26 26.71 -8.58
N ALA A 273 8.94 26.65 -9.88
CA ALA A 273 8.43 27.79 -10.62
C ALA A 273 7.15 28.38 -9.98
N VAL A 274 6.23 27.50 -9.55
CA VAL A 274 5.00 27.92 -8.86
C VAL A 274 5.30 28.54 -7.49
N LEU A 275 6.27 28.03 -6.74
CA LEU A 275 6.70 28.62 -5.46
C LEU A 275 7.28 30.02 -5.65
N GLN A 276 8.02 30.27 -6.73
CA GLN A 276 8.51 31.61 -7.04
C GLN A 276 7.37 32.56 -7.41
N ALA A 277 6.42 32.09 -8.23
CA ALA A 277 5.22 32.86 -8.56
C ALA A 277 4.37 33.18 -7.30
N ALA A 278 4.26 32.23 -6.37
CA ALA A 278 3.56 32.42 -5.10
C ALA A 278 4.18 33.53 -4.24
N LYS A 279 5.51 33.51 -4.08
CA LYS A 279 6.23 34.57 -3.33
C LYS A 279 6.04 35.94 -3.96
N ALA A 280 6.12 36.03 -5.29
CA ALA A 280 5.90 37.28 -6.00
C ALA A 280 4.45 37.78 -5.82
N TYR A 281 3.46 36.88 -5.87
CA TYR A 281 2.07 37.22 -5.64
C TYR A 281 1.80 37.70 -4.20
N ALA A 282 2.38 37.04 -3.20
CA ALA A 282 2.29 37.45 -1.81
C ALA A 282 2.87 38.85 -1.59
N ALA A 283 4.02 39.16 -2.21
CA ALA A 283 4.62 40.49 -2.15
C ALA A 283 3.72 41.59 -2.72
N VAL A 284 2.94 41.30 -3.77
CA VAL A 284 1.96 42.23 -4.36
C VAL A 284 0.73 42.41 -3.47
N LEU A 285 0.29 41.35 -2.77
CA LEU A 285 -0.83 41.47 -1.83
C LEU A 285 -0.49 42.28 -0.57
N ALA A 286 0.80 42.31 -0.20
CA ALA A 286 1.28 43.03 0.98
C ALA A 286 1.56 44.54 0.72
N SER A 287 1.63 44.96 -0.55
CA SER A 287 1.89 46.35 -0.96
C SER A 287 0.62 47.18 -1.08
#